data_AF-A0A968WI50-F1
#
_entry.id   AF-A0A968WI50-F1
#
_cell.length_a   1.000
_cell.length_b   1.000
_cell.length_c   1.000
_cell.angle_alpha   90.00
_cell.angle_beta   90.00
_cell.angle_gamma   90.00
#
_symmetry.space_group_name_H-M   'P 1'
#
loop_
_entity.id
_entity.type
_entity.pdbx_description
1 polymer ?
#
loop_
_entity_poly.entity_id
_entity_poly.type
_entity_poly.pdbx_seq_one_letter_code
_entity_poly.pdbx_strand_id
1 'polypeptide(L)'
;MLHTLKYRNNPELGLLLGKVCGDKLRRTYDGVFSEIVPVPLHTSRQKSRGYNQSAMFGKGLSEKLAIPMNENLLARVIKTETQTRKSKLRRWENVDTIFRVSPGKVIAPGSHLLLVDDVVT
;
A
#
# COMPACT_ATOMS: atom_id res chain seq x y z
N MET A 1 7.57 -10.09 20.57
CA MET A 1 7.20 -8.67 20.38
C MET A 1 6.62 -8.38 18.98
N LEU A 2 7.16 -8.91 17.88
CA LEU A 2 6.56 -8.81 16.53
C LEU A 2 5.16 -9.44 16.40
N HIS A 3 4.83 -10.43 17.25
CA HIS A 3 3.55 -11.13 17.23
C HIS A 3 2.38 -10.26 17.73
N THR A 4 2.63 -9.30 18.63
CA THR A 4 1.61 -8.40 19.18
C THR A 4 1.24 -7.27 18.20
N LEU A 5 2.11 -6.97 17.24
CA LEU A 5 1.91 -5.97 16.19
C LEU A 5 0.91 -6.41 15.12
N LYS A 6 0.76 -7.72 14.87
CA LYS A 6 -0.05 -8.25 13.76
C LYS A 6 -1.54 -8.46 14.07
N TYR A 7 -2.01 -8.32 15.31
CA TYR A 7 -3.29 -8.93 15.72
C TYR A 7 -4.31 -8.05 16.47
N ARG A 8 -4.13 -6.73 16.57
CA ARG A 8 -5.05 -5.88 17.37
C ARG A 8 -5.62 -4.66 16.66
N ASN A 9 -5.89 -4.74 15.36
CA ASN A 9 -6.63 -3.68 14.66
C ASN A 9 -6.09 -2.27 15.02
N ASN A 10 -4.78 -2.05 14.89
CA ASN A 10 -4.11 -0.85 15.41
C ASN A 10 -3.70 0.10 14.27
N PRO A 11 -4.66 0.90 13.73
CA PRO A 11 -4.38 1.85 12.66
C PRO A 11 -3.44 2.98 13.12
N GLU A 12 -3.48 3.35 14.39
CA GLU A 12 -2.61 4.37 14.98
C GLU A 12 -1.13 3.99 14.89
N LEU A 13 -0.82 2.71 15.09
CA LEU A 13 0.54 2.21 14.94
C LEU A 13 1.03 2.30 13.49
N GLY A 14 0.16 2.02 12.51
CA GLY A 14 0.46 2.23 11.10
C GLY A 14 0.80 3.69 10.80
N LEU A 15 -0.03 4.62 11.31
CA LEU A 15 0.18 6.06 11.20
C LEU A 15 1.51 6.50 11.83
N LEU A 16 1.81 6.05 13.05
CA LEU A 16 3.02 6.39 13.77
C LEU A 16 4.28 5.88 13.03
N LEU A 17 4.26 4.64 12.56
CA LEU A 17 5.37 4.08 11.79
C LEU A 17 5.57 4.83 10.47
N GLY A 18 4.48 5.20 9.79
CA GLY A 18 4.52 6.04 8.60
C GLY A 18 5.19 7.39 8.88
N LYS A 19 4.86 8.03 10.00
CA LYS A 19 5.49 9.30 10.42
C LYS A 19 6.99 9.15 10.67
N VAL A 20 7.40 8.12 11.41
CA VAL A 20 8.82 7.87 11.70
C VAL A 20 9.59 7.60 10.41
N CYS A 21 9.02 6.84 9.48
CA CYS A 21 9.63 6.58 8.18
C CYS A 21 9.70 7.86 7.34
N GLY A 22 8.62 8.66 7.30
CA GLY A 22 8.56 9.90 6.55
C GLY A 22 9.61 10.92 7.02
N ASP A 23 9.81 11.07 8.34
CA ASP A 23 10.86 11.94 8.88
C ASP A 23 12.27 11.52 8.46
N LYS A 24 12.52 10.20 8.32
CA LYS A 24 13.79 9.67 7.83
C LYS A 24 13.93 9.89 6.33
N LEU A 25 12.91 9.51 5.56
CA LEU A 25 12.91 9.60 4.10
C LEU A 25 13.08 11.05 3.65
N ARG A 26 12.45 12.01 4.34
CA ARG A 26 12.58 13.46 4.09
C ARG A 26 14.04 13.94 4.06
N ARG A 27 14.93 13.26 4.78
CA ARG A 27 16.36 13.62 4.84
C ARG A 27 17.18 13.03 3.71
N THR A 28 16.62 12.08 2.95
CA THR A 28 17.35 11.26 1.99
C THR A 28 16.73 11.24 0.60
N TYR A 29 15.50 11.75 0.42
CA TYR A 29 14.84 11.78 -0.89
C TYR A 29 14.84 13.20 -1.46
N ASP A 30 14.97 13.30 -2.79
CA ASP A 30 15.20 14.57 -3.49
C ASP A 30 13.89 15.27 -3.92
N GLY A 31 12.76 15.03 -3.24
CA GLY A 31 11.50 15.70 -3.57
C GLY A 31 10.78 15.17 -4.81
N VAL A 32 11.20 14.02 -5.36
CA VAL A 32 10.75 13.57 -6.68
C VAL A 32 9.32 13.02 -6.72
N PHE A 33 8.75 12.58 -5.60
CA PHE A 33 7.46 11.88 -5.61
C PHE A 33 6.28 12.84 -5.76
N SER A 34 5.40 12.56 -6.72
CA SER A 34 4.19 13.36 -6.99
C SER A 34 3.00 12.94 -6.14
N GLU A 35 2.88 11.65 -5.82
CA GLU A 35 1.81 11.14 -4.95
C GLU A 35 2.22 9.84 -4.26
N ILE A 36 1.58 9.57 -3.12
CA ILE A 36 1.69 8.31 -2.36
C ILE A 36 0.49 7.45 -2.68
N VAL A 37 0.71 6.19 -3.05
CA VAL A 37 -0.36 5.28 -3.45
C VAL A 37 -0.26 3.99 -2.63
N PRO A 38 -1.13 3.79 -1.63
CA PRO A 38 -1.13 2.55 -0.88
C PRO A 38 -1.69 1.41 -1.72
N VAL A 39 -1.07 0.23 -1.63
CA VAL A 39 -1.57 -0.97 -2.28
C VAL A 39 -2.93 -1.36 -1.66
N PRO A 40 -3.98 -1.54 -2.48
CA PRO A 40 -5.32 -1.81 -1.97
C PRO A 40 -5.43 -3.24 -1.43
N LEU A 41 -6.09 -3.38 -0.28
CA LEU A 41 -6.52 -4.69 0.21
C LEU A 41 -7.67 -5.24 -0.63
N HIS A 42 -7.77 -6.57 -0.71
CA HIS A 42 -8.97 -7.21 -1.22
C HIS A 42 -10.17 -6.91 -0.30
N THR A 43 -11.37 -6.71 -0.86
CA THR A 43 -12.57 -6.29 -0.12
C THR A 43 -12.91 -7.21 1.05
N SER A 44 -12.70 -8.53 0.91
CA SER A 44 -12.89 -9.48 2.03
C SER A 44 -11.90 -9.28 3.17
N ARG A 45 -10.64 -8.91 2.87
CA ARG A 45 -9.62 -8.60 3.87
C ARG A 45 -9.85 -7.23 4.51
N GLN A 46 -10.34 -6.26 3.75
CA GLN A 46 -10.74 -4.96 4.31
C GLN A 46 -11.89 -5.13 5.31
N LYS A 47 -12.89 -5.98 4.99
CA LYS A 47 -13.98 -6.32 5.91
C LYS A 47 -13.51 -7.06 7.17
N SER A 48 -12.57 -7.99 7.06
CA SER A 48 -12.08 -8.75 8.24
C SER A 48 -11.09 -7.97 9.10
N ARG A 49 -10.29 -7.09 8.50
CA ARG A 49 -9.26 -6.29 9.20
C ARG A 49 -9.74 -4.91 9.63
N GLY A 50 -10.91 -4.45 9.19
CA GLY A 50 -11.46 -3.13 9.50
C GLY A 50 -10.81 -1.96 8.73
N TYR A 51 -9.51 -2.02 8.44
CA TYR A 51 -8.76 -0.98 7.72
C TYR A 51 -7.65 -1.53 6.82
N ASN A 52 -7.14 -0.68 5.93
CA ASN A 52 -5.95 -0.96 5.10
C ASN A 52 -4.67 -0.48 5.83
N GLN A 53 -3.82 -1.42 6.25
CA GLN A 53 -2.56 -1.12 6.95
C GLN A 53 -1.64 -0.24 6.10
N SER A 54 -1.52 -0.54 4.81
CA SER A 54 -0.73 0.22 3.85
C SER A 54 -1.24 1.66 3.73
N ALA A 55 -2.56 1.86 3.76
CA ALA A 55 -3.15 3.20 3.76
C ALA A 55 -2.84 3.98 5.04
N MET A 56 -2.91 3.33 6.21
CA MET A 56 -2.56 4.00 7.48
C MET A 56 -1.08 4.40 7.53
N PHE A 57 -0.20 3.55 7.02
CA PHE A 57 1.22 3.89 6.88
C PHE A 57 1.45 5.01 5.86
N GLY A 58 0.82 4.93 4.69
CA GLY A 58 0.86 5.96 3.65
C GLY A 58 0.38 7.32 4.14
N LYS A 59 -0.65 7.35 4.99
CA LYS A 59 -1.13 8.57 5.64
C LYS A 59 -0.04 9.21 6.51
N GLY A 60 0.68 8.40 7.29
CA GLY A 60 1.79 8.90 8.11
C GLY A 60 2.94 9.46 7.28
N LEU A 61 3.25 8.84 6.14
CA LEU A 61 4.21 9.36 5.18
C LEU A 61 3.74 10.69 4.59
N SER A 62 2.48 10.76 4.14
CA SER A 62 1.89 11.96 3.54
C SER A 62 1.98 13.17 4.47
N GLU A 63 1.64 13.00 5.75
CA GLU A 63 1.73 14.06 6.76
C GLU A 63 3.16 14.59 6.96
N LYS A 64 4.18 13.74 6.81
CA LYS A 64 5.58 14.13 7.04
C LYS A 64 6.31 14.63 5.82
N LEU A 65 5.95 14.11 4.65
CA LEU A 65 6.56 14.48 3.38
C LEU A 65 5.83 15.62 2.68
N ALA A 66 4.62 15.97 3.14
CA ALA A 66 3.71 16.91 2.48
C ALA A 66 3.38 16.51 1.03
N ILE A 67 3.36 15.20 0.75
CA ILE A 67 3.01 14.63 -0.56
C ILE A 67 1.56 14.11 -0.47
N PRO A 68 0.67 14.41 -1.44
CA PRO A 68 -0.70 13.92 -1.43
C PRO A 68 -0.76 12.40 -1.50
N MET A 69 -1.71 11.80 -0.77
CA MET A 69 -2.00 10.37 -0.86
C MET A 69 -3.26 10.12 -1.69
N ASN A 70 -3.21 9.10 -2.55
CA ASN A 70 -4.31 8.70 -3.43
C ASN A 70 -4.65 7.21 -3.25
N GLU A 71 -5.58 6.93 -2.35
CA GLU A 71 -6.04 5.55 -2.07
C GLU A 71 -6.89 4.96 -3.20
N ASN A 72 -7.38 5.81 -4.11
CA ASN A 72 -8.33 5.44 -5.15
C ASN A 72 -7.68 5.22 -6.52
N LEU A 73 -6.35 5.41 -6.63
CA LEU A 73 -5.65 5.23 -7.90
C LEU A 73 -5.58 3.76 -8.31
N LEU A 74 -5.27 2.87 -7.37
CA LEU A 74 -5.15 1.45 -7.61
C LEU A 74 -6.37 0.70 -7.06
N ALA A 75 -6.88 -0.24 -7.85
CA ALA A 75 -7.92 -1.16 -7.45
C ALA A 75 -7.42 -2.60 -7.56
N ARG A 76 -7.77 -3.44 -6.57
CA ARG A 76 -7.51 -4.89 -6.61
C ARG A 76 -8.70 -5.61 -7.26
N VAL A 77 -8.45 -6.36 -8.33
CA VAL A 77 -9.49 -6.91 -9.22
C VAL A 77 -9.88 -8.35 -8.86
N ILE A 78 -8.94 -9.18 -8.41
CA ILE A 78 -9.18 -10.62 -8.24
C ILE A 78 -9.40 -11.03 -6.76
N LYS A 79 -10.49 -11.75 -6.51
CA LYS A 79 -10.66 -12.69 -5.38
C LYS A 79 -9.69 -13.85 -5.59
N THR A 80 -8.51 -13.82 -5.00
CA THR A 80 -7.63 -15.00 -5.08
C THR A 80 -8.16 -16.05 -4.11
N GLU A 81 -8.80 -17.11 -4.63
CA GLU A 81 -9.08 -18.33 -3.88
C GLU A 81 -7.75 -18.93 -3.39
N THR A 82 -7.78 -19.47 -2.16
CA THR A 82 -6.62 -20.00 -1.43
C THR A 82 -5.75 -20.92 -2.30
N GLN A 83 -4.52 -20.48 -2.58
CA GLN A 83 -3.53 -21.29 -3.29
C GLN A 83 -2.78 -22.19 -2.31
N THR A 84 -3.20 -23.45 -2.17
CA THR A 84 -2.44 -24.48 -1.45
C THR A 84 -1.40 -25.21 -2.30
N ARG A 85 -1.31 -24.97 -3.61
CA ARG A 85 -0.29 -25.58 -4.49
C ARG A 85 -0.16 -24.75 -5.77
N LYS A 86 0.97 -24.04 -6.04
CA LYS A 86 1.50 -23.78 -7.40
C LYS A 86 2.77 -22.90 -7.43
N SER A 87 3.56 -23.08 -8.50
CA SER A 87 5.00 -22.79 -8.67
C SER A 87 5.38 -21.31 -8.95
N LYS A 88 6.69 -21.03 -8.90
CA LYS A 88 7.34 -19.71 -9.09
C LYS A 88 6.91 -18.93 -10.35
N LEU A 89 6.64 -19.60 -11.48
CA LEU A 89 6.28 -18.94 -12.74
C LEU A 89 4.91 -18.25 -12.71
N ARG A 90 3.92 -18.82 -12.02
CA ARG A 90 2.59 -18.20 -11.91
C ARG A 90 2.52 -17.04 -10.91
N ARG A 91 3.56 -16.80 -10.10
CA ARG A 91 3.61 -15.58 -9.27
C ARG A 91 3.68 -14.32 -10.12
N TRP A 92 4.43 -14.36 -11.22
CA TRP A 92 4.54 -13.23 -12.14
C TRP A 92 3.24 -12.98 -12.90
N GLU A 93 2.59 -14.04 -13.42
CA GLU A 93 1.27 -13.94 -14.08
C GLU A 93 0.14 -13.48 -13.13
N ASN A 94 0.27 -13.75 -11.83
CA ASN A 94 -0.70 -13.32 -10.83
C ASN A 94 -0.63 -11.81 -10.56
N VAL A 95 0.54 -11.16 -10.56
CA VAL A 95 0.62 -9.72 -10.24
C VAL A 95 -0.08 -8.87 -11.31
N ASP A 96 0.10 -9.23 -12.58
CA ASP A 96 -0.47 -8.51 -13.73
C ASP A 96 -2.01 -8.51 -13.76
N THR A 97 -2.62 -9.52 -13.14
CA THR A 97 -4.08 -9.68 -13.09
C THR A 97 -4.71 -9.25 -11.76
N ILE A 98 -3.90 -8.94 -10.72
CA ILE A 98 -4.41 -8.63 -9.38
C ILE A 98 -4.73 -7.15 -9.21
N PHE A 99 -3.96 -6.23 -9.80
CA PHE A 99 -4.13 -4.79 -9.61
C PHE A 99 -4.31 -4.05 -10.94
N ARG A 100 -5.15 -3.02 -10.95
CA ARG A 100 -5.32 -2.10 -12.09
C ARG A 100 -5.43 -0.67 -11.61
N VAL A 101 -5.12 0.28 -12.49
CA VAL A 101 -5.55 1.67 -12.30
C VAL A 101 -7.08 1.71 -12.29
N SER A 102 -7.66 2.41 -11.34
CA SER A 102 -9.10 2.54 -11.20
C SER A 102 -9.72 3.18 -12.46
N PRO A 103 -10.90 2.72 -12.91
CA PRO A 103 -11.58 3.30 -14.06
C PRO A 103 -11.71 4.82 -13.94
N GLY A 104 -11.38 5.55 -15.01
CA GLY A 104 -11.45 7.01 -15.07
C GLY A 104 -10.31 7.74 -14.35
N LYS A 105 -9.31 7.03 -13.80
CA LYS A 105 -8.08 7.64 -13.29
C LYS A 105 -6.98 7.56 -14.35
N VAL A 106 -6.17 8.62 -14.42
CA VAL A 106 -5.05 8.75 -15.35
C VAL A 106 -3.82 9.11 -14.54
N ILE A 107 -2.71 8.42 -14.79
CA ILE A 107 -1.39 8.78 -14.26
C ILE A 107 -0.75 9.72 -15.27
N ALA A 108 -0.40 10.92 -14.86
CA ALA A 108 0.21 11.89 -15.76
C ALA A 108 1.61 11.41 -16.19
N PRO A 109 2.02 11.65 -17.45
CA PRO A 109 3.38 11.38 -17.87
C PRO A 109 4.39 12.11 -16.96
N GLY A 110 5.44 11.40 -16.54
CA GLY A 110 6.45 11.94 -15.62
C GLY A 110 6.04 11.95 -14.14
N SER A 111 4.87 11.41 -13.77
CA SER A 111 4.54 11.19 -12.36
C SER A 111 5.45 10.14 -11.72
N HIS A 112 5.97 10.45 -10.53
CA HIS A 112 6.75 9.53 -9.71
C HIS A 112 5.91 9.09 -8.52
N LEU A 113 5.38 7.87 -8.59
CA LEU A 113 4.46 7.34 -7.59
C LEU A 113 5.23 6.60 -6.49
N LEU A 114 4.99 6.95 -5.23
CA LEU A 114 5.48 6.18 -4.09
C LEU A 114 4.46 5.11 -3.70
N LEU A 115 4.68 3.88 -4.14
CA LEU A 115 3.87 2.72 -3.74
C LEU A 115 4.18 2.29 -2.31
N VAL A 116 3.15 1.99 -1.52
CA VAL A 116 3.28 1.57 -0.12
C VAL A 116 2.55 0.25 0.10
N ASP A 117 3.23 -0.78 0.60
CA ASP A 117 2.65 -2.11 0.88
C ASP A 117 3.02 -2.64 2.28
N ASP A 118 2.17 -3.51 2.85
CA ASP A 118 2.29 -4.03 4.22
C ASP A 118 3.11 -5.32 4.33
N VAL A 119 3.56 -5.88 3.20
CA VAL A 119 4.27 -7.16 3.15
C VAL A 119 5.46 -7.11 2.19
N VAL A 120 6.66 -7.32 2.75
CA VAL A 120 7.80 -7.90 2.01
C VAL A 120 7.80 -9.38 2.37
N THR A 121 7.64 -10.28 1.40
CA THR A 121 7.86 -11.74 1.55
C THR A 121 8.79 -12.21 0.46
#